data_AF-A0A0D8BA27-F1
#
_entry.id   AF-A0A0D8BA27-F1
#
_cell.length_a   1.000
_cell.length_b   1.000
_cell.length_c   1.000
_cell.angle_alpha   90.00
_cell.angle_beta   90.00
_cell.angle_gamma   90.00
#
_symmetry.space_group_name_H-M   'P 1'
#
loop_
_entity.id
_entity.type
_entity.pdbx_description
1 polymer ?
#
loop_
_entity_poly.entity_id
_entity_poly.type
_entity_poly.pdbx_seq_one_letter_code
_entity_poly.pdbx_strand_id
1 'polypeptide(L)' 'MPSEHVPTSVRPEPLAELGSYYGTYRGKTAYARETSAGSWQVKVHDPTNRLAGHDGWLMLGTGWSTLPEACAATGLR' A
#
# COMPACT_ATOMS: atom_id res chain seq x y z
N MET A 1 -41.55 -6.08 20.81
CA MET A 1 -40.32 -6.06 20.02
C MET A 1 -39.78 -4.63 20.02
N PRO A 2 -38.86 -4.23 20.90
CA PRO A 2 -38.20 -2.94 20.77
C PRO A 2 -37.00 -3.05 19.84
N SER A 3 -36.90 -2.07 18.96
CA SER A 3 -35.98 -1.95 17.83
C SER A 3 -34.51 -2.17 18.19
N GLU A 4 -33.84 -2.96 17.35
CA GLU A 4 -32.42 -3.23 17.43
C GLU A 4 -31.63 -1.94 17.27
N HIS A 5 -30.82 -1.65 18.28
CA HIS A 5 -29.85 -0.58 18.30
C HIS A 5 -28.79 -0.91 17.25
N VAL A 6 -28.82 -0.21 16.11
CA VAL A 6 -27.75 -0.29 15.11
C VAL A 6 -26.48 0.19 15.79
N PRO A 7 -25.43 -0.64 15.96
CA PRO A 7 -24.17 -0.12 16.45
C PRO A 7 -23.63 0.82 15.37
N THR A 8 -23.59 2.11 15.70
CA THR A 8 -22.85 3.10 14.94
C THR A 8 -21.43 2.58 14.79
N SER A 9 -21.13 2.05 13.62
CA SER A 9 -19.78 1.71 13.21
C SER A 9 -18.98 2.99 13.36
N VAL A 10 -18.14 3.03 14.39
CA VAL A 10 -17.12 4.05 14.59
C VAL A 10 -16.27 4.05 13.32
N ARG A 11 -16.64 4.89 12.36
CA ARG A 11 -15.77 5.25 11.25
C ARG A 11 -14.51 5.82 11.91
N PRO A 12 -13.35 5.16 11.82
CA PRO A 12 -12.12 5.84 12.17
C PRO A 12 -12.06 7.08 11.29
N GLU A 13 -11.72 8.21 11.91
CA GLU A 13 -11.54 9.51 11.28
C GLU A 13 -10.73 9.34 9.98
N PRO A 14 -10.97 10.15 8.93
CA PRO A 14 -10.21 10.04 7.70
C PRO A 14 -8.75 10.39 8.02
N LEU A 15 -7.96 9.36 8.30
CA LEU A 15 -6.50 9.38 8.21
C LEU A 15 -6.23 10.07 6.87
N ALA A 16 -5.69 11.29 6.90
CA ALA A 16 -5.47 12.17 5.75
C ALA A 16 -5.27 11.32 4.48
N GLU A 17 -6.14 11.45 3.46
CA GLU A 17 -6.24 10.51 2.33
C GLU A 17 -4.86 10.14 1.78
N LEU A 18 -4.29 9.04 2.30
CA LEU A 18 -2.92 8.65 2.01
C LEU A 18 -2.87 8.18 0.56
N GLY A 19 -1.86 8.66 -0.17
CA GLY A 19 -1.73 8.34 -1.59
C GLY A 19 -1.52 6.85 -1.83
N SER A 20 -2.01 6.35 -2.96
CA SER A 20 -1.65 5.03 -3.44
C SER A 20 -1.57 4.99 -4.96
N TYR A 21 -0.73 4.09 -5.48
CA TYR A 21 -0.44 3.98 -6.89
C TYR A 21 -0.13 2.52 -7.26
N TYR A 22 -0.77 2.05 -8.32
CA TYR A 22 -0.46 0.76 -8.93
C TYR A 22 0.37 0.99 -10.19
N GLY A 23 1.37 0.14 -10.37
CA GLY A 23 2.22 0.13 -11.55
C GLY A 23 2.82 -1.24 -11.77
N THR A 24 3.93 -1.25 -12.49
CA THR A 24 4.67 -2.47 -12.84
C THR A 24 6.12 -2.38 -12.42
N TYR A 25 6.66 -3.49 -11.90
CA TYR A 25 8.07 -3.69 -11.62
C TYR A 25 8.54 -4.97 -12.30
N ARG A 26 9.46 -4.86 -13.28
CA ARG A 26 9.98 -6.01 -14.05
C ARG A 26 8.89 -6.93 -14.61
N GLY A 27 7.78 -6.34 -15.10
CA GLY A 27 6.64 -7.09 -15.65
C GLY A 27 5.70 -7.69 -14.61
N LYS A 28 5.91 -7.44 -13.31
CA LYS A 28 5.03 -7.87 -12.21
C LYS A 28 4.22 -6.70 -11.68
N THR A 29 3.03 -6.96 -11.17
CA THR A 29 2.19 -5.95 -10.51
C THR A 29 2.94 -5.40 -9.31
N ALA A 30 2.99 -4.08 -9.19
CA ALA A 30 3.58 -3.40 -8.05
C ALA A 30 2.63 -2.34 -7.51
N TYR A 31 2.79 -2.06 -6.22
CA TYR A 31 1.91 -1.20 -5.45
C TYR A 31 2.74 -0.30 -4.56
N ALA A 32 2.61 1.00 -4.78
CA ALA A 32 3.12 2.03 -3.92
C ALA A 32 1.98 2.57 -3.05
N ARG A 33 2.23 2.72 -1.75
CA ARG A 33 1.30 3.34 -0.81
C ARG A 33 2.03 4.29 0.10
N GLU A 34 1.40 5.39 0.41
CA GLU A 34 1.79 6.26 1.50
C GLU A 34 1.28 5.63 2.80
N THR A 35 2.17 5.45 3.78
CA THR A 35 1.84 4.89 5.10
C THR A 35 1.64 5.95 6.17
N SER A 36 2.23 7.11 5.96
CA SER A 36 2.06 8.34 6.73
C SER A 36 2.47 9.50 5.81
N ALA A 37 2.04 10.73 6.11
CA ALA A 37 2.39 11.89 5.30
C ALA A 37 3.89 11.94 5.00
N GLY A 38 4.26 11.88 3.73
CA GLY A 38 5.66 11.88 3.29
C GLY A 38 6.43 10.58 3.59
N SER A 39 5.76 9.44 3.72
CA SER A 39 6.41 8.14 3.89
C SER A 39 5.77 7.10 2.99
N TRP A 40 6.47 6.78 1.90
CA TRP A 40 6.02 5.84 0.88
C TRP A 40 6.67 4.48 1.06
N GLN A 41 5.89 3.45 0.73
CA GLN A 41 6.28 2.06 0.68
C GLN A 41 5.95 1.49 -0.69
N VAL A 42 6.81 0.60 -1.20
CA VAL A 42 6.57 -0.08 -2.48
C VAL A 42 6.67 -1.58 -2.26
N LYS A 43 5.64 -2.30 -2.70
CA LYS A 43 5.61 -3.76 -2.76
C LYS A 43 5.45 -4.22 -4.22
N VAL A 44 5.94 -5.41 -4.53
CA VAL A 44 5.68 -6.12 -5.79
C VAL A 44 4.99 -7.44 -5.51
N HIS A 45 4.01 -7.79 -6.33
CA HIS A 45 3.38 -9.10 -6.30
C HIS A 45 4.29 -10.12 -7.01
N ASP A 46 4.91 -10.99 -6.22
CA ASP A 46 5.80 -12.04 -6.67
C ASP A 46 5.60 -13.33 -5.86
N PRO A 47 4.51 -14.08 -6.11
CA PRO A 47 4.14 -15.24 -5.29
C PRO A 47 5.12 -16.42 -5.42
N THR A 48 5.99 -16.43 -6.42
CA THR A 48 7.03 -17.45 -6.57
C THR A 48 8.29 -17.12 -5.78
N ASN A 49 8.42 -15.88 -5.29
CA ASN A 49 9.54 -15.48 -4.46
C ASN A 49 9.32 -15.96 -3.03
N ARG A 50 10.27 -16.76 -2.52
CA ARG A 50 10.24 -17.29 -1.15
C ARG A 50 10.25 -16.22 -0.04
N LEU A 51 10.62 -14.99 -0.37
CA LEU A 51 10.62 -13.85 0.57
C LEU A 51 9.30 -13.08 0.56
N ALA A 52 8.39 -13.37 -0.38
CA ALA A 52 7.07 -12.78 -0.37
C ALA A 52 6.27 -13.28 0.84
N GLY A 53 5.37 -12.43 1.34
CA GLY A 53 4.41 -12.81 2.37
C GLY A 53 3.42 -13.87 1.88
N HIS A 54 2.56 -14.34 2.77
CA HIS A 54 1.49 -15.29 2.42
C HIS A 54 0.59 -14.76 1.29
N ASP A 55 0.40 -13.44 1.22
CA ASP A 55 -0.35 -12.72 0.19
C ASP A 55 0.41 -12.59 -1.16
N GLY A 56 1.61 -13.17 -1.28
CA GLY A 56 2.41 -13.13 -2.50
C GLY A 56 3.08 -11.79 -2.77
N TRP A 57 2.97 -10.82 -1.87
CA TRP A 57 3.65 -9.54 -2.01
C TRP A 57 5.00 -9.50 -1.30
N LEU A 58 6.00 -8.94 -1.99
CA LEU A 58 7.35 -8.69 -1.52
C LEU A 58 7.56 -7.19 -1.33
N MET A 59 8.12 -6.78 -0.20
CA MET A 59 8.52 -5.38 0.03
C MET A 59 9.78 -5.04 -0.78
N LEU A 60 9.70 -4.02 -1.64
CA LEU A 60 10.86 -3.48 -2.36
C LEU A 60 11.58 -2.40 -1.54
N GLY A 61 10.84 -1.63 -0.74
CA GLY A 61 11.42 -0.66 0.20
C GLY A 61 10.39 0.28 0.81
N THR A 62 10.87 1.18 1.66
CA THR A 62 10.06 2.13 2.44
C THR A 62 10.87 3.40 2.72
N GLY A 63 10.18 4.50 3.05
CA GLY A 63 10.77 5.69 3.65
C GLY A 63 11.00 6.84 2.66
N TRP A 64 10.48 6.73 1.44
CA TRP A 64 10.57 7.83 0.47
C TRP A 64 9.58 8.94 0.80
N SER A 65 9.99 10.17 0.58
CA SER A 65 9.20 11.36 0.91
C SER A 65 8.06 11.60 -0.09
N THR A 66 8.17 11.06 -1.30
CA THR A 66 7.18 11.25 -2.36
C THR A 66 7.01 10.00 -3.23
N LEU A 67 5.86 9.89 -3.92
CA LEU A 67 5.63 8.84 -4.92
C LEU A 67 6.68 8.85 -6.06
N PRO A 68 7.02 9.99 -6.70
CA PRO A 68 8.02 10.01 -7.75
C PRO A 68 9.40 9.51 -7.29
N GLU A 69 9.80 9.84 -6.05
CA GLU A 69 11.04 9.33 -5.46
C GLU A 69 10.99 7.81 -5.27
N ALA A 70 9.90 7.29 -4.72
CA ALA A 70 9.68 5.86 -4.58
C ALA A 70 9.72 5.13 -5.95
N CYS A 71 9.11 5.73 -6.98
CA CYS A 71 9.13 5.20 -8.33
C CYS A 71 10.53 5.21 -8.94
N ALA A 72 11.27 6.30 -8.80
CA ALA A 72 12.65 6.41 -9.30
C ALA A 72 13.60 5.41 -8.61
N ALA A 73 13.47 5.23 -7.30
CA ALA A 73 14.30 4.32 -6.53
C ALA A 73 14.03 2.84 -6.83
N THR A 74 12.77 2.48 -7.10
CA THR A 74 12.36 1.09 -7.34
C THR A 74 12.24 0.71 -8.81
N GLY A 75 12.20 1.69 -9.72
CA GLY A 75 11.91 1.47 -11.13
C GLY A 75 10.44 1.14 -11.42
N LEU A 76 9.53 1.47 -10.49
CA LEU A 76 8.09 1.36 -10.66
C LEU A 76 7.62 2.31 -11.78
N ARG A 77 6.79 1.80 -12.68
CA ARG A 77 6.28 2.52 -13.86
C ARG A 77 4.80 2.27 -14.09
#